data_AF-A0A1Z5K1P8-F1
#
_entry.id   AF-A0A1Z5K1P8-F1
#
_cell.length_a   1.000
_cell.length_b   1.000
_cell.length_c   1.000
_cell.angle_alpha   90.00
_cell.angle_beta   90.00
_cell.angle_gamma   90.00
#
_symmetry.space_group_name_H-M   'P 1'
#
loop_
_entity.id
_entity.type
_entity.pdbx_description
1 polymer ?
#
loop_
_entity_poly.entity_id
_entity_poly.type
_entity_poly.pdbx_seq_one_letter_code
_entity_poly.pdbx_strand_id
1 'polypeptide(L)'
;MAFSRNILVSVVISYFAVASAFSNLPFALRSVSSQSRLAPLASEVARGPDEYPRRHKEFSELEPLPQNEIRRRRMEIDNEKRSQFVTFGDELWDLRSEMERLSSYLVDAMTQGKESEERKTRSKLREVEQKDPELVYMLEKVACRDALAENRMEDAALHQERATVARSCLPQFNLEGLWVGKYGAHGYELINVTYVDDTLIAEKITGDRNVPRGELTFKVDLDPLKIFKTPAGGTQHKSGKGFDFSGEQAKLDPIKLTDKAARRWGTSQLPRYSGLGQVAEEGFKNSQMMDGQLIIIGQEYFSFAWLPIEQQIFFGRPSPELILKMLRESGIGPLRSRSFDEPPSLNDDVDILKSFAARCMEVTQEYEDDLSIMDSPTLSCIWHDSSEECYFE
;
A
#
# COMPACT_ATOMS: atom_id res chain seq x y z
N MET A 1 -0.85 -21.31 -28.83
CA MET A 1 -1.83 -21.63 -27.76
C MET A 1 -1.49 -22.87 -26.91
N ALA A 2 -0.84 -23.93 -27.42
CA ALA A 2 -0.48 -25.10 -26.60
C ALA A 2 0.71 -24.84 -25.64
N PHE A 3 1.62 -23.91 -25.97
CA PHE A 3 2.81 -23.61 -25.19
C PHE A 3 2.53 -22.82 -23.89
N SER A 4 1.65 -21.79 -23.93
CA SER A 4 1.23 -21.06 -22.72
C SER A 4 0.47 -21.92 -21.70
N ARG A 5 -0.12 -23.05 -22.13
CA ARG A 5 -0.88 -23.94 -21.23
C ARG A 5 0.01 -24.72 -20.25
N ASN A 6 1.25 -25.04 -20.61
CA ASN A 6 2.18 -25.75 -19.71
C ASN A 6 2.84 -24.81 -18.70
N ILE A 7 3.07 -23.55 -19.08
CA ILE A 7 3.61 -22.53 -18.16
C ILE A 7 2.60 -22.23 -17.04
N LEU A 8 1.32 -22.08 -17.38
CA LEU A 8 0.26 -21.83 -16.39
C LEU A 8 0.20 -22.94 -15.33
N VAL A 9 0.26 -24.21 -15.76
CA VAL A 9 0.22 -25.37 -14.84
C VAL A 9 1.48 -25.42 -13.96
N SER A 10 2.66 -25.11 -14.50
CA SER A 10 3.91 -25.10 -13.71
C SER A 10 3.96 -23.96 -12.71
N VAL A 11 3.48 -22.76 -13.06
CA VAL A 11 3.41 -21.61 -12.15
C VAL A 11 2.40 -21.87 -11.04
N VAL A 12 1.22 -22.40 -11.37
CA VAL A 12 0.18 -22.72 -10.37
C VAL A 12 0.60 -23.85 -9.43
N ILE A 13 1.23 -24.91 -9.93
CA ILE A 13 1.74 -26.00 -9.06
C ILE A 13 2.87 -25.47 -8.16
N SER A 14 3.75 -24.61 -8.67
CA SER A 14 4.81 -23.98 -7.85
C SER A 14 4.24 -23.01 -6.81
N TYR A 15 3.16 -22.30 -7.14
CA TYR A 15 2.45 -21.38 -6.24
C TYR A 15 1.90 -22.11 -5.00
N PHE A 16 1.34 -23.32 -5.16
CA PHE A 16 0.76 -24.09 -4.05
C PHE A 16 1.76 -24.97 -3.29
N ALA A 17 2.81 -25.48 -3.96
CA ALA A 17 3.82 -26.31 -3.30
C ALA A 17 4.63 -25.55 -2.22
N VAL A 18 4.77 -24.22 -2.35
CA VAL A 18 5.49 -23.38 -1.38
C VAL A 18 4.64 -23.06 -0.15
N ALA A 19 3.32 -22.93 -0.30
CA ALA A 19 2.41 -22.59 0.81
C ALA A 19 2.25 -23.71 1.85
N SER A 20 2.50 -24.97 1.47
CA SER A 20 2.28 -26.15 2.33
C SER A 20 3.51 -26.54 3.19
N ALA A 21 4.69 -25.96 2.97
CA ALA A 21 5.94 -26.50 3.49
C ALA A 21 6.49 -25.87 4.80
N PHE A 22 5.91 -24.77 5.33
CA PHE A 22 6.48 -24.06 6.49
C PHE A 22 5.42 -23.62 7.50
N SER A 23 4.85 -24.58 8.22
CA SER A 23 4.06 -24.31 9.43
C SER A 23 4.78 -24.91 10.63
N ASN A 24 5.79 -24.22 11.21
CA ASN A 24 6.29 -24.42 12.59
C ASN A 24 7.51 -23.54 12.87
N LEU A 25 7.32 -22.24 13.14
CA LEU A 25 8.28 -21.41 13.86
C LEU A 25 7.55 -20.54 14.89
N PRO A 26 7.89 -20.60 16.18
CA PRO A 26 7.31 -19.71 17.18
C PRO A 26 7.98 -18.34 17.11
N PHE A 27 7.23 -17.31 16.71
CA PHE A 27 7.66 -15.91 16.82
C PHE A 27 7.15 -15.38 18.16
N ALA A 28 8.06 -15.10 19.10
CA ALA A 28 7.73 -14.49 20.38
C ALA A 28 8.03 -12.99 20.29
N LEU A 29 7.00 -12.17 20.13
CA LEU A 29 7.09 -10.72 20.32
C LEU A 29 7.32 -10.46 21.82
N ARG A 30 8.48 -9.91 22.18
CA ARG A 30 8.73 -9.40 23.53
C ARG A 30 8.27 -7.96 23.61
N SER A 31 7.13 -7.75 24.27
CA SER A 31 6.71 -6.44 24.79
C SER A 31 7.78 -5.89 25.75
N VAL A 32 8.49 -4.85 25.32
CA VAL A 32 9.35 -4.05 26.21
C VAL A 32 8.48 -2.94 26.81
N SER A 33 7.97 -3.16 28.02
CA SER A 33 7.31 -2.11 28.80
C SER A 33 8.36 -1.17 29.39
N SER A 34 8.68 -0.08 28.68
CA SER A 34 9.45 1.02 29.25
C SER A 34 8.52 1.93 30.08
N GLN A 35 8.36 1.60 31.37
CA GLN A 35 7.80 2.53 32.35
C GLN A 35 8.81 3.66 32.60
N SER A 36 8.68 4.77 31.88
CA SER A 36 9.33 6.03 32.27
C SER A 36 8.37 6.82 33.17
N ARG A 37 8.75 6.95 34.44
CA ARG A 37 8.12 7.89 35.38
C ARG A 37 8.59 9.30 35.02
N LEU A 38 7.72 10.11 34.43
CA LEU A 38 7.93 11.56 34.34
C LEU A 38 7.19 12.25 35.50
N ALA A 39 7.96 13.02 36.27
CA ALA A 39 7.46 13.93 37.30
C ALA A 39 6.74 15.13 36.64
N PRO A 40 5.73 15.73 37.31
CA PRO A 40 4.97 16.83 36.75
C PRO A 40 5.78 18.13 36.82
N LEU A 41 6.11 18.71 35.67
CA LEU A 41 6.61 20.07 35.57
C LEU A 41 5.43 21.04 35.52
N ALA A 42 5.40 21.91 36.53
CA ALA A 42 4.39 22.93 36.74
C ALA A 42 4.58 24.16 35.83
N SER A 43 3.45 24.84 35.62
CA SER A 43 3.23 26.21 35.14
C SER A 43 3.50 26.51 33.67
N GLU A 44 2.56 26.09 32.81
CA GLU A 44 2.20 26.87 31.62
C GLU A 44 0.95 27.70 31.91
N VAL A 45 1.04 28.97 31.52
CA VAL A 45 0.03 30.01 31.69
C VAL A 45 -1.23 29.62 30.91
N ALA A 46 -2.32 29.40 31.65
CA ALA A 46 -3.64 29.13 31.11
C ALA A 46 -4.11 30.27 30.19
N ARG A 47 -3.96 30.08 28.87
CA ARG A 47 -4.77 30.79 27.87
C ARG A 47 -6.12 30.07 27.80
N GLY A 48 -7.19 30.84 27.95
CA GLY A 48 -8.55 30.31 28.13
C GLY A 48 -9.02 29.39 27.00
N PRO A 49 -9.85 28.37 27.29
CA PRO A 49 -10.30 27.35 26.36
C PRO A 49 -11.33 27.81 25.29
N ASP A 50 -11.60 29.10 25.13
CA ASP A 50 -12.77 29.60 24.39
C ASP A 50 -12.52 30.13 22.97
N GLU A 51 -11.28 30.15 22.45
CA GLU A 51 -10.99 30.84 21.18
C GLU A 51 -10.95 29.95 19.92
N TYR A 52 -11.06 28.63 20.03
CA TYR A 52 -11.02 27.72 18.88
C TYR A 52 -12.35 27.12 18.33
N PRO A 53 -13.56 27.36 18.87
CA PRO A 53 -14.78 26.71 18.32
C PRO A 53 -15.32 27.33 17.02
N ARG A 54 -14.72 28.40 16.47
CA ARG A 54 -15.30 29.09 15.29
C ARG A 54 -15.07 28.39 13.95
N ARG A 55 -13.97 27.66 13.73
CA ARG A 55 -13.64 27.12 12.39
C ARG A 55 -14.15 25.71 12.11
N HIS A 56 -14.51 24.90 13.11
CA HIS A 56 -15.03 23.55 12.85
C HIS A 56 -16.36 23.58 12.07
N LYS A 57 -17.19 24.59 12.31
CA LYS A 57 -18.47 24.77 11.60
C LYS A 57 -18.30 25.04 10.10
N GLU A 58 -17.19 25.67 9.70
CA GLU A 58 -16.96 26.06 8.29
C GLU A 58 -16.77 24.85 7.37
N PHE A 59 -16.35 23.70 7.91
CA PHE A 59 -16.07 22.48 7.13
C PHE A 59 -17.14 21.37 7.31
N SER A 60 -17.90 21.40 8.41
CA SER A 60 -18.96 20.41 8.67
C SER A 60 -20.20 20.58 7.78
N GLU A 61 -20.35 21.76 7.16
CA GLU A 61 -21.50 22.13 6.33
C GLU A 61 -21.16 22.19 4.83
N LEU A 62 -20.00 21.70 4.41
CA LEU A 62 -19.69 21.62 2.98
C LEU A 62 -20.59 20.57 2.34
N GLU A 63 -21.58 21.04 1.57
CA GLU A 63 -22.39 20.18 0.73
C GLU A 63 -21.47 19.37 -0.19
N PRO A 64 -21.72 18.05 -0.36
CA PRO A 64 -20.98 17.26 -1.33
C PRO A 64 -21.02 17.96 -2.68
N LEU A 65 -19.86 18.19 -3.29
CA LEU A 65 -19.80 18.80 -4.62
C LEU A 65 -20.75 18.05 -5.57
N PRO A 66 -21.60 18.75 -6.33
CA PRO A 66 -22.54 18.11 -7.24
C PRO A 66 -21.75 17.19 -8.18
N GLN A 67 -22.14 15.91 -8.21
CA GLN A 67 -21.45 14.92 -9.02
C GLN A 67 -21.73 15.21 -10.50
N ASN A 68 -20.72 15.72 -11.20
CA ASN A 68 -20.78 15.84 -12.66
C ASN A 68 -20.95 14.43 -13.28
N GLU A 69 -21.61 14.35 -14.44
CA GLU A 69 -21.82 13.12 -15.21
C GLU A 69 -20.50 12.39 -15.49
N ILE A 70 -19.42 13.12 -15.71
CA ILE A 70 -18.07 12.57 -15.88
C ILE A 70 -17.63 11.78 -14.64
N ARG A 71 -17.79 12.36 -13.43
CA ARG A 71 -17.44 11.71 -12.17
C ARG A 71 -18.30 10.46 -11.94
N ARG A 72 -19.59 10.53 -12.24
CA ARG A 72 -20.50 9.38 -12.14
C ARG A 72 -20.05 8.24 -13.05
N ARG A 73 -19.74 8.53 -14.31
CA ARG A 73 -19.24 7.53 -15.27
C ARG A 73 -17.90 6.92 -14.82
N ARG A 74 -16.98 7.73 -14.28
CA ARG A 74 -15.72 7.22 -13.68
C ARG A 74 -16.00 6.23 -12.55
N MET A 75 -16.89 6.59 -11.62
CA MET A 75 -17.28 5.70 -10.52
C MET A 75 -17.99 4.41 -10.99
N GLU A 76 -18.82 4.49 -12.02
CA GLU A 76 -19.47 3.32 -12.63
C GLU A 76 -18.43 2.36 -13.22
N ILE A 77 -17.48 2.88 -14.01
CA ILE A 77 -16.38 2.10 -14.59
C ILE A 77 -15.51 1.46 -13.50
N ASP A 78 -15.16 2.22 -12.46
CA ASP A 78 -14.35 1.71 -11.35
C ASP A 78 -15.10 0.62 -10.56
N ASN A 79 -16.42 0.79 -10.38
CA ASN A 79 -17.26 -0.20 -9.73
C ASN A 79 -17.40 -1.47 -10.57
N GLU A 80 -17.57 -1.35 -11.89
CA GLU A 80 -17.57 -2.47 -12.83
C GLU A 80 -16.24 -3.23 -12.77
N LYS A 81 -15.11 -2.52 -12.85
CA LYS A 81 -13.76 -3.09 -12.75
C LYS A 81 -13.55 -3.82 -11.42
N ARG A 82 -13.99 -3.22 -10.31
CA ARG A 82 -13.91 -3.83 -8.97
C ARG A 82 -14.81 -5.05 -8.85
N SER A 83 -15.99 -5.06 -9.46
CA SER A 83 -16.92 -6.19 -9.40
C SER A 83 -16.41 -7.45 -10.10
N GLN A 84 -15.38 -7.31 -10.95
CA GLN A 84 -14.72 -8.45 -11.62
C GLN A 84 -13.90 -9.31 -10.65
N PHE A 85 -13.39 -8.71 -9.57
CA PHE A 85 -12.51 -9.37 -8.62
C PHE A 85 -13.18 -9.50 -7.26
N VAL A 86 -12.68 -10.45 -6.46
CA VAL A 86 -13.08 -10.56 -5.07
C VAL A 86 -12.47 -9.40 -4.27
N THR A 87 -13.25 -8.87 -3.32
CA THR A 87 -12.80 -7.77 -2.49
C THR A 87 -11.68 -8.21 -1.54
N PHE A 88 -10.78 -7.29 -1.22
CA PHE A 88 -9.74 -7.57 -0.23
C PHE A 88 -10.37 -7.81 1.15
N GLY A 89 -9.90 -8.85 1.85
CA GLY A 89 -10.39 -9.25 3.16
C GLY A 89 -10.62 -10.75 3.24
N ASP A 90 -11.56 -11.19 4.07
CA ASP A 90 -11.87 -12.61 4.26
C ASP A 90 -12.36 -13.29 2.99
N GLU A 91 -13.09 -12.59 2.12
CA GLU A 91 -13.53 -13.16 0.84
C GLU A 91 -12.35 -13.60 -0.04
N LEU A 92 -11.27 -12.81 -0.08
CA LEU A 92 -10.06 -13.16 -0.82
C LEU A 92 -9.34 -14.36 -0.21
N TRP A 93 -9.33 -14.46 1.12
CA TRP A 93 -8.72 -15.60 1.83
C TRP A 93 -9.52 -16.89 1.65
N ASP A 94 -10.85 -16.80 1.65
CA ASP A 94 -11.75 -17.90 1.35
C ASP A 94 -11.58 -18.37 -0.10
N LEU A 95 -11.47 -17.44 -1.05
CA LEU A 95 -11.19 -17.72 -2.45
C LEU A 95 -9.89 -18.53 -2.59
N ARG A 96 -8.81 -18.09 -1.93
CA ARG A 96 -7.50 -18.77 -1.96
C ARG A 96 -7.52 -20.14 -1.31
N SER A 97 -8.26 -20.30 -0.22
CA SER A 97 -8.46 -21.60 0.44
C SER A 97 -9.23 -22.57 -0.47
N GLU A 98 -10.24 -22.07 -1.19
CA GLU A 98 -10.96 -22.85 -2.20
C GLU A 98 -10.05 -23.25 -3.37
N MET A 99 -9.16 -22.36 -3.83
CA MET A 99 -8.16 -22.70 -4.85
C MET A 99 -7.22 -23.82 -4.40
N GLU A 100 -6.74 -23.78 -3.16
CA GLU A 100 -5.88 -24.84 -2.59
C GLU A 100 -6.63 -26.18 -2.52
N ARG A 101 -7.89 -26.15 -2.08
CA ARG A 101 -8.76 -27.34 -2.03
C ARG A 101 -9.01 -27.93 -3.42
N LEU A 102 -9.33 -27.08 -4.41
CA LEU A 102 -9.51 -27.50 -5.80
C LEU A 102 -8.23 -28.05 -6.41
N SER A 103 -7.08 -27.46 -6.09
CA SER A 103 -5.76 -27.93 -6.54
C SER A 103 -5.44 -29.32 -5.98
N SER A 104 -5.70 -29.54 -4.69
CA SER A 104 -5.55 -30.87 -4.06
C SER A 104 -6.46 -31.91 -4.72
N TYR A 105 -7.73 -31.57 -4.93
CA TYR A 105 -8.67 -32.47 -5.61
C TYR A 105 -8.28 -32.77 -7.06
N LEU A 106 -7.69 -31.79 -7.77
CA LEU A 106 -7.19 -32.00 -9.12
C LEU A 106 -6.07 -33.04 -9.16
N VAL A 107 -5.12 -32.97 -8.22
CA VAL A 107 -4.04 -33.95 -8.09
C VAL A 107 -4.61 -35.34 -7.79
N ASP A 108 -5.59 -35.45 -6.90
CA ASP A 108 -6.26 -36.72 -6.60
C ASP A 108 -7.00 -37.30 -7.82
N ALA A 109 -7.71 -36.47 -8.58
CA ALA A 109 -8.41 -36.90 -9.79
C ALA A 109 -7.43 -37.40 -10.87
N MET A 110 -6.28 -36.73 -11.02
CA MET A 110 -5.22 -37.13 -11.94
C MET A 110 -4.58 -38.47 -11.54
N THR A 111 -4.25 -38.65 -10.25
CA THR A 111 -3.64 -39.91 -9.76
C THR A 111 -4.59 -41.10 -9.86
N GLN A 112 -5.90 -40.87 -9.75
CA GLN A 112 -6.94 -41.92 -9.89
C GLN A 112 -7.37 -42.16 -11.34
N GLY A 113 -6.86 -41.41 -12.32
CA GLY A 113 -7.26 -41.53 -13.73
C GLY A 113 -8.71 -41.12 -14.01
N LYS A 114 -9.30 -40.25 -13.17
CA LYS A 114 -10.70 -39.82 -13.27
C LYS A 114 -10.82 -38.59 -14.19
N GLU A 115 -10.68 -38.78 -15.50
CA GLU A 115 -10.63 -37.69 -16.49
C GLU A 115 -11.82 -36.71 -16.44
N SER A 116 -13.04 -37.22 -16.15
CA SER A 116 -14.24 -36.38 -16.07
C SER A 116 -14.16 -35.39 -14.88
N GLU A 117 -13.73 -35.88 -13.72
CA GLU A 117 -13.56 -35.04 -12.52
C GLU A 117 -12.37 -34.11 -12.67
N GLU A 118 -11.28 -34.56 -13.30
CA GLU A 118 -10.14 -33.71 -13.63
C GLU A 118 -10.59 -32.51 -14.48
N ARG A 119 -11.31 -32.74 -15.59
CA ARG A 119 -11.77 -31.67 -16.48
C ARG A 119 -12.68 -30.67 -15.77
N LYS A 120 -13.62 -31.19 -14.96
CA LYS A 120 -14.54 -30.37 -14.16
C LYS A 120 -13.78 -29.52 -13.16
N THR A 121 -12.78 -30.09 -12.50
CA THR A 121 -11.97 -29.39 -11.48
C THR A 121 -11.10 -28.33 -12.11
N ARG A 122 -10.44 -28.62 -13.24
CA ARG A 122 -9.69 -27.62 -14.01
C ARG A 122 -10.56 -26.45 -14.44
N SER A 123 -11.79 -26.71 -14.87
CA SER A 123 -12.73 -25.65 -15.25
C SER A 123 -13.08 -24.75 -14.07
N LYS A 124 -13.37 -25.34 -12.90
CA LYS A 124 -13.67 -24.58 -11.67
C LYS A 124 -12.46 -23.79 -11.19
N LEU A 125 -11.29 -24.42 -11.17
CA LEU A 125 -10.05 -23.77 -10.74
C LEU A 125 -9.79 -22.51 -11.57
N ARG A 126 -9.94 -22.58 -12.90
CA ARG A 126 -9.81 -21.41 -13.79
C ARG A 126 -10.81 -20.30 -13.48
N GLU A 127 -12.05 -20.64 -13.14
CA GLU A 127 -13.07 -19.65 -12.78
C GLU A 127 -12.70 -18.92 -11.48
N VAL A 128 -12.18 -19.67 -10.49
CA VAL A 128 -11.76 -19.11 -9.20
C VAL A 128 -10.48 -18.28 -9.35
N GLU A 129 -9.51 -18.76 -10.13
CA GLU A 129 -8.26 -18.05 -10.44
C GLU A 129 -8.51 -16.68 -11.11
N GLN A 130 -9.52 -16.57 -11.98
CA GLN A 130 -9.88 -15.31 -12.64
C GLN A 130 -10.44 -14.24 -11.70
N LYS A 131 -10.84 -14.63 -10.49
CA LYS A 131 -11.41 -13.73 -9.48
C LYS A 131 -10.37 -13.21 -8.48
N ASP A 132 -9.17 -13.80 -8.41
CA ASP A 132 -8.08 -13.33 -7.55
C ASP A 132 -7.28 -12.22 -8.26
N PRO A 133 -7.35 -10.97 -7.80
CA PRO A 133 -6.69 -9.84 -8.46
C PRO A 133 -5.16 -9.96 -8.44
N GLU A 134 -4.56 -10.59 -7.42
CA GLU A 134 -3.09 -10.73 -7.33
C GLU A 134 -2.60 -11.75 -8.34
N LEU A 135 -3.30 -12.87 -8.47
CA LEU A 135 -2.96 -13.89 -9.45
C LEU A 135 -3.16 -13.39 -10.88
N VAL A 136 -4.29 -12.72 -11.17
CA VAL A 136 -4.53 -12.13 -12.49
C VAL A 136 -3.45 -11.10 -12.82
N TYR A 137 -3.12 -10.20 -11.89
CA TYR A 137 -2.06 -9.22 -12.11
C TYR A 137 -0.74 -9.88 -12.51
N MET A 138 -0.33 -10.91 -11.75
CA MET A 138 0.90 -11.65 -12.02
C MET A 138 0.88 -12.34 -13.39
N LEU A 139 -0.20 -13.06 -13.72
CA LEU A 139 -0.32 -13.80 -14.98
C LEU A 139 -0.31 -12.86 -16.19
N GLU A 140 -1.03 -11.73 -16.10
CA GLU A 140 -1.10 -10.73 -17.15
C GLU A 140 0.24 -10.01 -17.33
N LYS A 141 1.01 -9.75 -16.26
CA LYS A 141 2.40 -9.25 -16.38
C LYS A 141 3.31 -10.22 -17.14
N VAL A 142 3.23 -11.52 -16.85
CA VAL A 142 4.03 -12.53 -17.57
C VAL A 142 3.61 -12.57 -19.04
N ALA A 143 2.31 -12.59 -19.33
CA ALA A 143 1.79 -12.63 -20.68
C ALA A 143 2.17 -11.36 -21.48
N CYS A 144 2.12 -10.18 -20.86
CA CYS A 144 2.59 -8.92 -21.43
C CYS A 144 4.08 -9.02 -21.83
N ARG A 145 4.94 -9.46 -20.91
CA ARG A 145 6.37 -9.64 -21.17
C ARG A 145 6.65 -10.62 -22.30
N ASP A 146 5.95 -11.76 -22.31
CA ASP A 146 6.11 -12.78 -23.35
C ASP A 146 5.63 -12.25 -24.72
N ALA A 147 4.53 -11.51 -24.76
CA ALA A 147 4.05 -10.85 -25.98
C ALA A 147 5.04 -9.80 -26.51
N LEU A 148 5.64 -8.98 -25.63
CA LEU A 148 6.69 -8.03 -26.00
C LEU A 148 7.92 -8.74 -26.57
N ALA A 149 8.36 -9.84 -25.95
CA ALA A 149 9.49 -10.64 -26.42
C ALA A 149 9.24 -11.25 -27.81
N GLU A 150 7.99 -11.55 -28.13
CA GLU A 150 7.54 -12.06 -29.44
C GLU A 150 7.17 -10.96 -30.45
N ASN A 151 7.36 -9.67 -30.11
CA ASN A 151 6.93 -8.49 -30.89
C ASN A 151 5.42 -8.44 -31.19
N ARG A 152 4.58 -9.03 -30.33
CA ARG A 152 3.10 -8.95 -30.41
C ARG A 152 2.59 -7.73 -29.63
N MET A 153 2.78 -6.54 -30.17
CA MET A 153 2.52 -5.27 -29.45
C MET A 153 1.05 -5.08 -29.04
N GLU A 154 0.09 -5.47 -29.88
CA GLU A 154 -1.35 -5.36 -29.56
C GLU A 154 -1.73 -6.26 -28.37
N ASP A 155 -1.23 -7.50 -28.36
CA ASP A 155 -1.46 -8.43 -27.26
C ASP A 155 -0.80 -7.94 -25.97
N ALA A 156 0.41 -7.37 -26.06
CA ALA A 156 1.11 -6.79 -24.92
C ALA A 156 0.30 -5.63 -24.30
N ALA A 157 -0.25 -4.74 -25.13
CA ALA A 157 -1.10 -3.65 -24.65
C ALA A 157 -2.37 -4.17 -23.95
N LEU A 158 -3.03 -5.19 -24.51
CA LEU A 158 -4.20 -5.81 -23.90
C LEU A 158 -3.87 -6.45 -22.53
N HIS A 159 -2.75 -7.17 -22.45
CA HIS A 159 -2.28 -7.77 -21.19
C HIS A 159 -1.90 -6.68 -20.16
N GLN A 160 -1.28 -5.59 -20.59
CA GLN A 160 -0.95 -4.46 -19.73
C GLN A 160 -2.20 -3.77 -19.16
N GLU A 161 -3.25 -3.59 -19.97
CA GLU A 161 -4.52 -3.02 -19.53
C GLU A 161 -5.17 -3.91 -18.45
N ARG A 162 -5.25 -5.22 -18.69
CA ARG A 162 -5.79 -6.19 -17.72
C ARG A 162 -4.98 -6.25 -16.44
N ALA A 163 -3.66 -6.22 -16.54
CA ALA A 163 -2.77 -6.16 -15.39
C ALA A 163 -3.03 -4.89 -14.57
N THR A 164 -3.20 -3.74 -15.22
CA THR A 164 -3.48 -2.46 -14.56
C THR A 164 -4.83 -2.48 -13.84
N VAL A 165 -5.86 -3.05 -14.46
CA VAL A 165 -7.19 -3.22 -13.86
C VAL A 165 -7.11 -4.10 -12.61
N ALA A 166 -6.43 -5.25 -12.68
CA ALA A 166 -6.21 -6.12 -11.51
C ALA A 166 -5.39 -5.43 -10.41
N ARG A 167 -4.31 -4.71 -10.78
CA ARG A 167 -3.45 -3.93 -9.87
C ARG A 167 -4.25 -2.89 -9.07
N SER A 168 -5.20 -2.21 -9.70
CA SER A 168 -6.06 -1.21 -9.02
C SER A 168 -6.96 -1.78 -7.92
N CYS A 169 -7.20 -3.10 -7.93
CA CYS A 169 -8.00 -3.80 -6.93
C CYS A 169 -7.17 -4.28 -5.73
N LEU A 170 -5.84 -4.16 -5.79
CA LEU A 170 -4.93 -4.63 -4.76
C LEU A 170 -4.61 -3.49 -3.76
N PRO A 171 -4.84 -3.68 -2.45
CA PRO A 171 -4.72 -2.58 -1.48
C PRO A 171 -3.30 -2.04 -1.34
N GLN A 172 -2.26 -2.87 -1.54
CA GLN A 172 -0.86 -2.41 -1.49
C GLN A 172 -0.49 -1.41 -2.59
N PHE A 173 -1.28 -1.32 -3.66
CA PHE A 173 -1.13 -0.34 -4.74
C PHE A 173 -2.05 0.88 -4.60
N ASN A 174 -2.90 0.89 -3.56
CA ASN A 174 -3.86 1.95 -3.28
C ASN A 174 -3.43 2.82 -2.09
N LEU A 175 -2.12 2.87 -1.80
CA LEU A 175 -1.55 3.65 -0.70
C LEU A 175 -1.04 5.03 -1.14
N GLU A 176 -1.25 5.45 -2.39
CA GLU A 176 -0.73 6.74 -2.88
C GLU A 176 -1.25 7.93 -2.06
N GLY A 177 -0.40 8.94 -1.85
CA GLY A 177 -0.73 10.21 -1.22
C GLY A 177 -0.18 10.39 0.19
N LEU A 178 -0.79 11.29 0.96
CA LEU A 178 -0.29 11.70 2.28
C LEU A 178 -0.73 10.75 3.40
N TRP A 179 0.19 10.50 4.33
CA TRP A 179 0.00 9.65 5.50
C TRP A 179 0.70 10.21 6.73
N VAL A 180 0.11 10.02 7.91
CA VAL A 180 0.71 10.44 9.19
C VAL A 180 1.06 9.21 10.03
N GLY A 181 2.26 9.19 10.61
CA GLY A 181 2.71 8.14 11.53
C GLY A 181 3.53 8.69 12.70
N LYS A 182 3.53 7.97 13.83
CA LYS A 182 4.25 8.40 15.05
C LYS A 182 5.66 7.79 15.11
N TYR A 183 6.68 8.62 14.92
CA TYR A 183 8.10 8.26 14.94
C TYR A 183 8.71 8.36 16.36
N GLY A 184 8.14 7.60 17.30
CA GLY A 184 8.65 7.53 18.67
C GLY A 184 8.72 8.89 19.37
N ALA A 185 9.91 9.28 19.84
CA ALA A 185 10.15 10.54 20.54
C ALA A 185 10.10 11.78 19.63
N HIS A 186 10.20 11.60 18.31
CA HIS A 186 10.12 12.71 17.35
C HIS A 186 8.69 13.21 17.13
N GLY A 187 7.69 12.43 17.59
CA GLY A 187 6.28 12.80 17.45
C GLY A 187 5.69 12.29 16.14
N TYR A 188 4.74 13.03 15.58
CA TYR A 188 4.07 12.67 14.34
C TYR A 188 4.82 13.24 13.15
N GLU A 189 5.01 12.41 12.13
CA GLU A 189 5.59 12.82 10.85
C GLU A 189 4.62 12.51 9.71
N LEU A 190 4.59 13.42 8.73
CA LEU A 190 3.83 13.31 7.49
C LEU A 190 4.76 12.72 6.42
N ILE A 191 4.28 11.71 5.72
CA ILE A 191 4.97 11.10 4.57
C ILE A 191 4.09 11.19 3.33
N ASN A 192 4.73 11.16 2.17
CA ASN A 192 4.07 11.01 0.88
C ASN A 192 4.44 9.65 0.31
N VAL A 193 3.44 8.85 0.00
CA VAL A 193 3.60 7.54 -0.63
C VAL A 193 3.32 7.68 -2.12
N THR A 194 4.25 7.21 -2.94
CA THR A 194 4.15 7.16 -4.40
C THR A 194 4.64 5.80 -4.91
N TYR A 195 4.53 5.58 -6.22
CA TYR A 195 4.97 4.34 -6.85
C TYR A 195 5.90 4.62 -8.02
N VAL A 196 6.96 3.82 -8.12
CA VAL A 196 7.78 3.68 -9.32
C VAL A 196 7.66 2.22 -9.75
N ASP A 197 6.91 1.97 -10.82
CA ASP A 197 6.47 0.64 -11.23
C ASP A 197 5.72 -0.09 -10.09
N ASP A 198 6.29 -1.21 -9.63
CA ASP A 198 5.82 -1.99 -8.48
C ASP A 198 6.63 -1.71 -7.20
N THR A 199 7.39 -0.63 -7.15
CA THR A 199 8.08 -0.21 -5.94
C THR A 199 7.30 0.92 -5.27
N LEU A 200 6.84 0.67 -4.06
CA LEU A 200 6.28 1.72 -3.20
C LEU A 200 7.42 2.54 -2.62
N ILE A 201 7.31 3.86 -2.71
CA ILE A 201 8.29 4.83 -2.21
C ILE A 201 7.59 5.75 -1.21
N ALA A 202 8.11 5.81 0.02
CA ALA A 202 7.60 6.71 1.05
C ALA A 202 8.65 7.77 1.40
N GLU A 203 8.35 9.03 1.13
CA GLU A 203 9.23 10.18 1.39
C GLU A 203 8.71 11.01 2.55
N LYS A 204 9.61 11.57 3.35
CA LYS A 204 9.28 12.43 4.49
C LYS A 204 8.85 13.82 4.01
N ILE A 205 7.59 14.18 4.22
CA ILE A 205 7.08 15.54 3.98
C ILE A 205 7.37 16.45 5.16
N THR A 206 7.18 15.94 6.38
CA THR A 206 7.84 16.46 7.57
C THR A 206 8.96 15.50 7.93
N GLY A 207 10.05 16.05 8.48
CA GLY A 207 11.21 15.26 8.85
C GLY A 207 11.71 15.65 10.23
N ASP A 208 12.54 14.76 10.76
CA ASP A 208 13.15 14.91 12.07
C ASP A 208 14.67 15.15 11.92
N ARG A 209 15.39 15.14 13.04
CA ARG A 209 16.85 15.36 13.02
C ARG A 209 17.61 14.17 12.48
N ASN A 210 17.03 12.98 12.51
CA ASN A 210 17.64 11.75 12.06
C ASN A 210 17.39 11.59 10.57
N VAL A 211 16.13 11.52 10.12
CA VAL A 211 15.74 11.47 8.71
C VAL A 211 15.01 12.79 8.36
N PRO A 212 15.68 13.72 7.64
CA PRO A 212 15.12 15.02 7.36
C PRO A 212 14.03 14.98 6.28
N ARG A 213 13.35 16.11 6.12
CA ARG A 213 12.34 16.31 5.08
C ARG A 213 12.95 16.11 3.69
N GLY A 214 12.18 15.50 2.80
CA GLY A 214 12.57 15.19 1.43
C GLY A 214 13.32 13.86 1.29
N GLU A 215 13.76 13.27 2.40
CA GLU A 215 14.44 11.98 2.36
C GLU A 215 13.45 10.81 2.35
N LEU A 216 13.88 9.72 1.74
CA LEU A 216 13.17 8.44 1.78
C LEU A 216 13.07 7.96 3.23
N THR A 217 11.87 7.59 3.69
CA THR A 217 11.70 6.91 4.98
C THR A 217 11.69 5.40 4.82
N PHE A 218 11.08 4.86 3.76
CA PHE A 218 11.12 3.44 3.42
C PHE A 218 10.71 3.22 1.96
N LYS A 219 11.07 2.07 1.42
CA LYS A 219 10.61 1.57 0.12
C LYS A 219 10.27 0.09 0.19
N VAL A 220 9.35 -0.37 -0.66
CA VAL A 220 8.82 -1.74 -0.62
C VAL A 220 8.72 -2.26 -2.04
N ASP A 221 9.25 -3.46 -2.28
CA ASP A 221 9.14 -4.13 -3.56
C ASP A 221 7.84 -4.94 -3.57
N LEU A 222 6.89 -4.55 -4.41
CA LEU A 222 5.59 -5.18 -4.54
C LEU A 222 5.49 -6.02 -5.82
N ASP A 223 6.59 -6.20 -6.57
CA ASP A 223 6.58 -6.96 -7.81
C ASP A 223 6.29 -8.44 -7.55
N PRO A 224 5.12 -8.96 -7.96
CA PRO A 224 4.76 -10.35 -7.68
C PRO A 224 5.74 -11.33 -8.34
N LEU A 225 6.43 -10.95 -9.42
CA LEU A 225 7.33 -11.86 -10.16
C LEU A 225 8.67 -12.10 -9.47
N LYS A 226 9.10 -11.19 -8.59
CA LYS A 226 10.35 -11.37 -7.82
C LYS A 226 10.18 -12.38 -6.70
N ILE A 227 8.97 -12.45 -6.15
CA ILE A 227 8.58 -13.35 -5.06
C ILE A 227 8.72 -14.83 -5.46
N PHE A 228 8.51 -15.17 -6.74
CA PHE A 228 8.54 -16.55 -7.24
C PHE A 228 9.87 -17.02 -7.80
N LYS A 229 10.93 -16.20 -7.72
CA LYS A 229 12.28 -16.69 -7.98
C LYS A 229 12.73 -17.50 -6.77
N THR A 230 12.17 -18.70 -6.62
CA THR A 230 12.68 -19.67 -5.68
C THR A 230 14.11 -20.02 -6.08
N PRO A 231 15.06 -20.09 -5.14
CA PRO A 231 16.38 -20.65 -5.38
C PRO A 231 16.20 -22.14 -5.68
N ALA A 232 15.96 -22.45 -6.94
CA ALA A 232 15.82 -23.82 -7.42
C ALA A 232 17.18 -24.52 -7.31
N GLY A 233 17.52 -25.01 -6.11
CA GLY A 233 18.53 -26.04 -5.86
C GLY A 233 19.93 -25.80 -6.44
N GLY A 234 20.26 -24.57 -6.82
CA GLY A 234 21.54 -24.22 -7.43
C GLY A 234 22.65 -24.30 -6.40
N THR A 235 23.51 -25.30 -6.54
CA THR A 235 24.73 -25.51 -5.77
C THR A 235 25.46 -24.16 -5.64
N GLN A 236 25.62 -23.66 -4.41
CA GLN A 236 26.29 -22.38 -4.12
C GLN A 236 27.72 -22.37 -4.68
N HIS A 237 27.90 -21.92 -5.92
CA HIS A 237 29.21 -21.54 -6.41
C HIS A 237 29.53 -20.15 -5.85
N LYS A 238 30.30 -20.15 -4.76
CA LYS A 238 30.97 -18.97 -4.20
C LYS A 238 31.95 -18.39 -5.22
N SER A 239 31.49 -17.55 -6.15
CA SER A 239 32.38 -16.80 -7.03
C SER A 239 32.11 -15.31 -6.94
N GLY A 240 33.08 -14.59 -6.37
CA GLY A 240 33.33 -13.18 -6.68
C GLY A 240 32.57 -12.18 -5.81
N LYS A 241 33.33 -11.32 -5.11
CA LYS A 241 32.85 -10.14 -4.38
C LYS A 241 32.30 -9.09 -5.36
N GLY A 242 31.07 -9.26 -5.84
CA GLY A 242 30.23 -8.19 -6.37
C GLY A 242 29.19 -7.84 -5.31
N PHE A 243 28.94 -6.55 -5.07
CA PHE A 243 27.91 -6.09 -4.13
C PHE A 243 26.53 -6.28 -4.78
N ASP A 244 26.07 -7.53 -4.83
CA ASP A 244 24.77 -7.90 -5.38
C ASP A 244 23.66 -7.48 -4.39
N PHE A 245 22.92 -6.44 -4.76
CA PHE A 245 21.67 -6.03 -4.11
C PHE A 245 20.51 -7.02 -4.34
N SER A 246 20.77 -8.18 -4.95
CA SER A 246 19.77 -9.21 -5.22
C SER A 246 19.58 -10.17 -4.04
N GLY A 247 19.45 -9.63 -2.82
CA GLY A 247 18.96 -10.43 -1.70
C GLY A 247 17.61 -11.02 -2.12
N GLU A 248 17.53 -12.34 -2.25
CA GLU A 248 16.28 -13.04 -2.55
C GLU A 248 15.26 -12.66 -1.46
N GLN A 249 14.33 -11.77 -1.81
CA GLN A 249 13.24 -11.41 -0.92
C GLN A 249 12.24 -12.56 -0.93
N ALA A 250 12.32 -13.39 0.12
CA ALA A 250 11.37 -14.46 0.33
C ALA A 250 9.96 -13.88 0.53
N LYS A 251 8.94 -14.54 -0.04
CA LYS A 251 7.54 -14.26 0.26
C LYS A 251 7.33 -14.32 1.76
N LEU A 252 6.80 -13.25 2.35
CA LEU A 252 6.46 -13.25 3.77
C LEU A 252 5.07 -13.82 3.96
N ASP A 253 4.91 -14.75 4.91
CA ASP A 253 3.60 -15.29 5.25
C ASP A 253 2.69 -14.20 5.84
N PRO A 254 1.39 -14.18 5.54
CA PRO A 254 0.46 -13.25 6.18
C PRO A 254 0.43 -13.39 7.72
N ILE A 255 0.17 -12.29 8.43
CA ILE A 255 -0.07 -12.32 9.88
C ILE A 255 -1.49 -12.82 10.12
N LYS A 256 -1.65 -13.97 10.77
CA LYS A 256 -2.96 -14.48 11.18
C LYS A 256 -3.43 -13.74 12.43
N LEU A 257 -4.63 -13.18 12.36
CA LEU A 257 -5.24 -12.44 13.47
C LEU A 257 -6.10 -13.37 14.33
N THR A 258 -6.25 -13.01 15.61
CA THR A 258 -7.24 -13.62 16.50
C THR A 258 -8.65 -13.21 16.08
N ASP A 259 -9.68 -14.00 16.42
CA ASP A 259 -11.08 -13.67 16.08
C ASP A 259 -11.51 -12.27 16.52
N LYS A 260 -11.02 -11.80 17.68
CA LYS A 260 -11.30 -10.45 18.19
C LYS A 260 -10.67 -9.37 17.30
N ALA A 261 -9.40 -9.55 16.93
CA ALA A 261 -8.71 -8.63 16.04
C ALA A 261 -9.30 -8.66 14.62
N ALA A 262 -9.66 -9.86 14.13
CA ALA A 262 -10.24 -10.04 12.82
C ALA A 262 -11.57 -9.29 12.66
N ARG A 263 -12.45 -9.35 13.67
CA ARG A 263 -13.70 -8.57 13.70
C ARG A 263 -13.47 -7.06 13.69
N ARG A 264 -12.39 -6.57 14.29
CA ARG A 264 -12.06 -5.13 14.31
C ARG A 264 -11.54 -4.66 12.96
N TRP A 265 -10.69 -5.45 12.33
CA TRP A 265 -10.03 -5.08 11.08
C TRP A 265 -10.79 -5.52 9.82
N GLY A 266 -11.84 -6.32 9.97
CA GLY A 266 -12.61 -6.87 8.84
C GLY A 266 -11.85 -7.92 8.04
N THR A 267 -10.77 -8.49 8.58
CA THR A 267 -10.02 -9.56 7.95
C THR A 267 -9.30 -10.44 8.97
N SER A 268 -9.21 -11.73 8.70
CA SER A 268 -8.52 -12.75 9.50
C SER A 268 -7.00 -12.77 9.27
N GLN A 269 -6.50 -12.15 8.20
CA GLN A 269 -5.07 -12.15 7.88
C GLN A 269 -4.61 -10.83 7.28
N LEU A 270 -3.40 -10.38 7.68
CA LEU A 270 -2.77 -9.17 7.16
C LEU A 270 -1.60 -9.54 6.23
N PRO A 271 -1.62 -9.13 4.95
CA PRO A 271 -0.53 -9.42 4.03
C PRO A 271 0.72 -8.62 4.40
N ARG A 272 1.89 -9.20 4.13
CA ARG A 272 3.20 -8.61 4.42
C ARG A 272 4.05 -8.53 3.17
N TYR A 273 4.81 -7.45 3.05
CA TYR A 273 5.74 -7.23 1.95
C TYR A 273 7.09 -6.80 2.50
N SER A 274 8.17 -7.36 1.95
CA SER A 274 9.53 -6.98 2.31
C SER A 274 9.84 -5.58 1.81
N GLY A 275 10.44 -4.77 2.67
CA GLY A 275 10.88 -3.43 2.34
C GLY A 275 12.20 -3.11 2.98
N LEU A 276 12.67 -1.90 2.73
CA LEU A 276 13.87 -1.33 3.31
C LEU A 276 13.51 0.02 3.92
N GLY A 277 13.74 0.16 5.22
CA GLY A 277 13.54 1.39 5.97
C GLY A 277 14.83 2.18 6.11
N GLN A 278 14.77 3.49 5.90
CA GLN A 278 15.90 4.38 6.12
C GLN A 278 16.04 4.69 7.62
N VAL A 279 17.27 4.59 8.13
CA VAL A 279 17.64 5.12 9.44
C VAL A 279 18.91 5.95 9.32
N ALA A 280 19.12 6.84 10.28
CA ALA A 280 20.33 7.63 10.41
C ALA A 280 20.49 8.12 11.85
N GLU A 281 21.71 8.50 12.22
CA GLU A 281 22.00 9.24 13.45
C GLU A 281 21.58 10.71 13.33
N GLU A 282 21.60 11.45 14.44
CA GLU A 282 21.25 12.87 14.47
C GLU A 282 22.11 13.69 13.49
N GLY A 283 21.45 14.51 12.68
CA GLY A 283 22.03 15.25 11.56
C GLY A 283 22.17 14.42 10.28
N PHE A 284 21.32 13.40 10.10
CA PHE A 284 21.34 12.47 8.96
C PHE A 284 22.71 11.83 8.70
N LYS A 285 23.43 11.50 9.78
CA LYS A 285 24.75 10.87 9.70
C LYS A 285 24.62 9.36 9.64
N ASN A 286 25.56 8.70 8.96
CA ASN A 286 25.59 7.23 8.83
C ASN A 286 24.25 6.68 8.32
N SER A 287 23.66 7.36 7.34
CA SER A 287 22.38 6.97 6.75
C SER A 287 22.50 5.58 6.12
N GLN A 288 21.66 4.65 6.56
CA GLN A 288 21.63 3.29 6.04
C GLN A 288 20.20 2.79 5.84
N MET A 289 20.03 1.88 4.88
CA MET A 289 18.80 1.13 4.69
C MET A 289 18.86 -0.15 5.52
N MET A 290 17.78 -0.47 6.22
CA MET A 290 17.63 -1.70 6.99
C MET A 290 16.39 -2.47 6.59
N ASP A 291 16.41 -3.78 6.82
CA ASP A 291 15.28 -4.65 6.51
C ASP A 291 14.03 -4.21 7.26
N GLY A 292 12.92 -4.15 6.53
CA GLY A 292 11.62 -3.83 7.08
C GLY A 292 10.50 -4.60 6.41
N GLN A 293 9.29 -4.43 6.95
CA GLN A 293 8.09 -5.07 6.46
C GLN A 293 6.96 -4.07 6.38
N LEU A 294 6.34 -3.96 5.21
CA LEU A 294 5.05 -3.31 5.04
C LEU A 294 3.94 -4.30 5.40
N ILE A 295 3.00 -3.87 6.24
CA ILE A 295 1.84 -4.63 6.65
C ILE A 295 0.60 -3.82 6.29
N ILE A 296 -0.26 -4.38 5.45
CA ILE A 296 -1.49 -3.70 5.00
C ILE A 296 -2.61 -3.95 6.00
N ILE A 297 -3.28 -2.89 6.45
CA ILE A 297 -4.33 -2.94 7.48
C ILE A 297 -5.60 -2.27 6.93
N GLY A 298 -6.25 -2.95 5.99
CA GLY A 298 -7.41 -2.39 5.29
C GLY A 298 -7.03 -1.29 4.30
N GLN A 299 -7.93 -0.34 4.07
CA GLN A 299 -7.76 0.75 3.09
C GLN A 299 -7.22 2.04 3.73
N GLU A 300 -7.55 2.26 5.01
CA GLU A 300 -7.27 3.53 5.70
C GLU A 300 -6.02 3.49 6.58
N TYR A 301 -5.43 2.30 6.77
CA TYR A 301 -4.28 2.10 7.61
C TYR A 301 -3.28 1.14 6.97
N PHE A 302 -2.01 1.38 7.24
CA PHE A 302 -0.96 0.38 7.08
C PHE A 302 0.08 0.58 8.16
N SER A 303 1.05 -0.33 8.25
CA SER A 303 2.22 -0.10 9.09
C SER A 303 3.50 -0.52 8.40
N PHE A 304 4.61 0.08 8.82
CA PHE A 304 5.94 -0.35 8.44
C PHE A 304 6.73 -0.72 9.69
N ALA A 305 7.35 -1.90 9.69
CA ALA A 305 8.15 -2.42 10.78
C ALA A 305 9.63 -2.45 10.38
N TRP A 306 10.49 -1.72 11.09
CA TRP A 306 11.95 -1.79 10.98
C TRP A 306 12.46 -2.93 11.85
N LEU A 307 12.82 -4.05 11.22
CA LEU A 307 13.08 -5.30 11.95
C LEU A 307 14.29 -5.21 12.89
N PRO A 308 15.46 -4.68 12.48
CA PRO A 308 16.65 -4.70 13.35
C PRO A 308 16.54 -3.84 14.61
N ILE A 309 15.64 -2.86 14.62
CA ILE A 309 15.41 -1.96 15.77
C ILE A 309 14.06 -2.22 16.44
N GLU A 310 13.33 -3.25 16.01
CA GLU A 310 12.04 -3.68 16.57
C GLU A 310 11.00 -2.52 16.65
N GLN A 311 11.07 -1.57 15.73
CA GLN A 311 10.18 -0.41 15.70
C GLN A 311 9.11 -0.60 14.63
N GLN A 312 7.84 -0.50 15.02
CA GLN A 312 6.71 -0.47 14.11
C GLN A 312 6.02 0.89 14.16
N ILE A 313 5.69 1.44 12.99
CA ILE A 313 4.95 2.69 12.86
C ILE A 313 3.68 2.42 12.09
N PHE A 314 2.55 2.82 12.68
CA PHE A 314 1.24 2.81 12.04
C PHE A 314 1.02 4.13 11.32
N PHE A 315 0.52 4.02 10.10
CA PHE A 315 0.20 5.13 9.23
C PHE A 315 -1.30 5.15 8.99
N GLY A 316 -1.91 6.33 9.17
CA GLY A 316 -3.30 6.59 8.83
C GLY A 316 -3.41 7.80 7.91
N ARG A 317 -4.54 7.91 7.20
CA ARG A 317 -4.84 9.10 6.40
C ARG A 317 -5.06 10.31 7.32
N PRO A 318 -4.26 11.38 7.22
CA PRO A 318 -4.47 12.57 8.03
C PRO A 318 -5.65 13.38 7.50
N SER A 319 -6.34 14.10 8.39
CA SER A 319 -7.33 15.08 7.94
C SER A 319 -6.65 16.29 7.28
N PRO A 320 -7.34 17.03 6.40
CA PRO A 320 -6.81 18.26 5.80
C PRO A 320 -6.31 19.27 6.85
N GLU A 321 -7.01 19.41 7.98
CA GLU A 321 -6.63 20.32 9.07
C GLU A 321 -5.33 19.87 9.73
N LEU A 322 -5.17 18.56 9.95
CA LEU A 322 -3.95 18.00 10.51
C LEU A 322 -2.76 18.19 9.56
N ILE A 323 -2.95 17.96 8.25
CA ILE A 323 -1.93 18.23 7.24
C ILE A 323 -1.48 19.69 7.32
N LEU A 324 -2.42 20.65 7.28
CA LEU A 324 -2.10 22.08 7.34
C LEU A 324 -1.40 22.47 8.65
N LYS A 325 -1.81 21.87 9.77
CA LYS A 325 -1.14 22.07 11.06
C LYS A 325 0.30 21.56 11.03
N MET A 326 0.52 20.32 10.58
CA MET A 326 1.86 19.72 10.50
C MET A 326 2.79 20.48 9.54
N LEU A 327 2.27 20.92 8.38
CA LEU A 327 3.03 21.75 7.45
C LEU A 327 3.43 23.10 8.06
N ARG A 328 2.56 23.70 8.87
CA ARG A 328 2.86 24.96 9.57
C ARG A 328 3.90 24.76 10.68
N GLU A 329 3.76 23.70 11.47
CA GLU A 329 4.61 23.41 12.64
C GLU A 329 6.01 22.92 12.25
N SER A 330 6.14 22.21 11.13
CA SER A 330 7.43 21.71 10.61
C SER A 330 8.39 22.81 10.14
N GLY A 331 8.07 24.08 10.40
CA GLY A 331 8.94 25.19 10.05
C GLY A 331 9.10 25.36 8.55
N ILE A 332 8.11 24.89 7.76
CA ILE A 332 7.90 25.37 6.39
C ILE A 332 7.50 26.84 6.53
N GLY A 333 8.50 27.68 6.79
CA GLY A 333 8.34 29.12 6.61
C GLY A 333 7.78 29.35 5.20
N PRO A 334 7.01 30.43 4.99
CA PRO A 334 6.52 30.76 3.66
C PRO A 334 7.71 30.69 2.71
N LEU A 335 7.63 29.83 1.70
CA LEU A 335 8.64 29.67 0.66
C LEU A 335 8.93 31.07 0.10
N ARG A 336 10.00 31.71 0.57
CA ARG A 336 10.46 32.99 0.05
C ARG A 336 11.05 32.74 -1.33
N SER A 337 10.22 32.77 -2.37
CA SER A 337 10.65 32.95 -3.75
C SER A 337 9.51 33.49 -4.61
N ARG A 338 9.49 34.83 -4.70
CA ARG A 338 9.31 35.66 -5.90
C ARG A 338 8.30 35.19 -6.96
N SER A 339 7.18 35.89 -6.91
CA SER A 339 6.36 36.44 -8.00
C SER A 339 5.70 35.48 -9.00
N PHE A 340 4.35 35.50 -8.88
CA PHE A 340 3.27 34.89 -9.65
C PHE A 340 2.65 33.58 -9.13
N ASP A 341 2.99 33.18 -7.91
CA ASP A 341 3.76 31.96 -7.55
C ASP A 341 3.85 31.83 -6.01
N GLU A 342 3.25 32.77 -5.26
CA GLU A 342 3.21 32.77 -3.79
C GLU A 342 1.75 32.63 -3.31
N PRO A 343 1.41 31.56 -2.56
CA PRO A 343 0.05 31.34 -2.08
C PRO A 343 -0.40 32.46 -1.13
N PRO A 344 -1.71 32.78 -1.10
CA PRO A 344 -2.25 33.80 -0.22
C PRO A 344 -1.87 33.54 1.25
N SER A 345 -1.52 34.60 1.96
CA SER A 345 -1.17 34.56 3.38
C SER A 345 -2.40 34.18 4.21
N LEU A 346 -2.18 33.58 5.38
CA LEU A 346 -3.26 33.18 6.29
C LEU A 346 -4.05 34.35 6.89
N ASN A 347 -3.53 35.58 6.74
CA ASN A 347 -4.22 36.80 7.15
C ASN A 347 -4.98 37.45 5.99
N ASP A 348 -4.93 36.87 4.80
CA ASP A 348 -5.61 37.40 3.63
C ASP A 348 -7.11 37.11 3.71
N ASP A 349 -7.87 37.87 2.94
CA ASP A 349 -9.31 37.78 2.90
C ASP A 349 -9.78 36.36 2.50
N VAL A 350 -10.86 35.90 3.13
CA VAL A 350 -11.46 34.58 2.87
C VAL A 350 -11.84 34.42 1.39
N ASP A 351 -12.24 35.49 0.73
CA ASP A 351 -12.60 35.43 -0.70
C ASP A 351 -11.36 35.27 -1.60
N ILE A 352 -10.20 35.78 -1.16
CA ILE A 352 -8.91 35.56 -1.84
C ILE A 352 -8.48 34.11 -1.66
N LEU A 353 -8.61 33.56 -0.45
CA LEU A 353 -8.32 32.15 -0.16
C LEU A 353 -9.23 31.21 -0.97
N LYS A 354 -10.54 31.51 -1.06
CA LYS A 354 -11.49 30.76 -1.88
C LYS A 354 -11.17 30.84 -3.38
N SER A 355 -10.84 32.02 -3.88
CA SER A 355 -10.50 32.23 -5.30
C SER A 355 -9.17 31.57 -5.69
N PHE A 356 -8.24 31.44 -4.74
CA PHE A 356 -7.00 30.69 -4.94
C PHE A 356 -7.27 29.19 -4.94
N ALA A 357 -8.04 28.68 -3.97
CA ALA A 357 -8.43 27.27 -3.92
C ALA A 357 -9.23 26.84 -5.16
N ALA A 358 -10.17 27.67 -5.63
CA ALA A 358 -10.92 27.43 -6.87
C ALA A 358 -10.00 27.34 -8.09
N ARG A 359 -9.02 28.24 -8.23
CA ARG A 359 -8.01 28.16 -9.30
C ARG A 359 -7.11 26.94 -9.19
N CYS A 360 -6.70 26.54 -7.98
CA CYS A 360 -5.96 25.28 -7.82
C CYS A 360 -6.78 24.08 -8.26
N MET A 361 -8.10 24.07 -8.01
CA MET A 361 -8.99 23.02 -8.50
C MET A 361 -9.19 23.07 -10.01
N GLU A 362 -9.32 24.25 -10.62
CA GLU A 362 -9.38 24.42 -12.08
C GLU A 362 -8.09 23.95 -12.76
N VAL A 363 -6.92 24.32 -12.23
CA VAL A 363 -5.62 23.86 -12.75
C VAL A 363 -5.45 22.35 -12.59
N THR A 364 -5.90 21.78 -11.47
CA THR A 364 -5.91 20.32 -11.27
C THR A 364 -6.84 19.65 -12.28
N GLN A 365 -7.99 20.27 -12.59
CA GLN A 365 -8.95 19.77 -13.56
C GLN A 365 -8.43 19.87 -15.01
N GLU A 366 -7.75 20.97 -15.38
CA GLU A 366 -7.06 21.10 -16.67
C GLU A 366 -5.93 20.07 -16.80
N TYR A 367 -5.17 19.82 -15.72
CA TYR A 367 -4.18 18.74 -15.68
C TYR A 367 -4.82 17.36 -15.81
N GLU A 368 -5.99 17.12 -15.20
CA GLU A 368 -6.74 15.86 -15.36
C GLU A 368 -7.31 15.69 -16.78
N ASP A 369 -7.69 16.77 -17.45
CA ASP A 369 -8.19 16.75 -18.82
C ASP A 369 -7.03 16.55 -19.83
N ASP A 370 -5.84 17.12 -19.57
CA ASP A 370 -4.63 16.85 -20.34
C ASP A 370 -4.06 15.44 -20.05
N LEU A 371 -4.18 14.96 -18.81
CA LEU A 371 -3.92 13.56 -18.43
C LEU A 371 -5.07 12.62 -18.83
N SER A 372 -6.20 13.09 -19.35
CA SER A 372 -7.19 12.19 -19.98
C SER A 372 -6.71 11.66 -21.34
N ILE A 373 -5.56 12.16 -21.83
CA ILE A 373 -4.76 11.56 -22.91
C ILE A 373 -3.67 10.59 -22.35
N MET A 374 -3.41 10.58 -21.03
CA MET A 374 -2.54 9.60 -20.34
C MET A 374 -3.08 9.25 -18.93
N ASP A 375 -3.89 8.19 -18.87
CA ASP A 375 -4.50 7.50 -17.72
C ASP A 375 -3.99 7.80 -16.29
N SER A 376 -4.85 8.38 -15.43
CA SER A 376 -5.21 7.89 -14.07
C SER A 376 -5.96 8.95 -13.22
N PRO A 377 -7.05 8.63 -12.48
CA PRO A 377 -7.55 9.51 -11.41
C PRO A 377 -7.62 8.82 -10.03
N THR A 378 -7.26 9.55 -8.97
CA THR A 378 -7.59 9.22 -7.56
C THR A 378 -8.09 10.43 -6.77
N LEU A 379 -8.94 10.14 -5.77
CA LEU A 379 -9.12 10.79 -4.45
C LEU A 379 -10.55 11.26 -4.11
N SER A 380 -11.17 10.58 -3.14
CA SER A 380 -12.02 11.21 -2.12
C SER A 380 -12.06 10.37 -0.84
N CYS A 381 -11.69 10.94 0.31
CA CYS A 381 -11.84 10.36 1.64
C CYS A 381 -12.45 11.40 2.59
N ILE A 382 -13.41 11.00 3.44
CA ILE A 382 -13.79 11.68 4.68
C ILE A 382 -14.19 10.59 5.71
N TRP A 383 -13.65 10.69 6.94
CA TRP A 383 -14.27 10.50 8.28
C TRP A 383 -13.33 9.89 9.34
N HIS A 384 -13.56 10.32 10.60
CA HIS A 384 -12.74 10.08 11.80
C HIS A 384 -13.25 8.91 12.67
N ASP A 385 -12.34 8.23 13.38
CA ASP A 385 -12.66 7.59 14.67
C ASP A 385 -11.48 7.71 15.66
N SER A 386 -11.82 7.92 16.93
CA SER A 386 -10.94 8.18 18.06
C SER A 386 -10.97 7.00 19.04
N SER A 387 -10.05 6.05 18.91
CA SER A 387 -9.78 5.08 19.98
C SER A 387 -8.31 4.65 20.01
N GLU A 388 -7.54 5.21 20.95
CA GLU A 388 -6.16 4.85 21.23
C GLU A 388 -6.09 3.63 22.18
N GLU A 389 -6.18 2.42 21.63
CA GLU A 389 -5.71 1.21 22.29
C GLU A 389 -4.93 0.36 21.27
N CYS A 390 -3.69 0.02 21.62
CA CYS A 390 -2.74 -0.73 20.80
C CYS A 390 -2.84 -2.23 21.17
N TYR A 391 -3.14 -3.09 20.19
CA TYR A 391 -3.61 -4.48 20.42
C TYR A 391 -2.78 -5.58 19.74
N PHE A 392 -1.55 -5.27 19.34
CA PHE A 392 -0.64 -6.27 18.83
C PHE A 392 0.13 -6.86 20.03
N GLU A 393 -0.26 -8.06 20.47
CA GLU A 393 0.54 -8.93 21.35
C GLU A 393 1.51 -9.78 20.53
#